data_AF-A0A1Q7A996-F1
#
_entry.id   AF-A0A1Q7A996-F1
#
_cell.length_a   1.000
_cell.length_b   1.000
_cell.length_c   1.000
_cell.angle_alpha   90.00
_cell.angle_beta   90.00
_cell.angle_gamma   90.00
#
_symmetry.space_group_name_H-M   'P 1'
#
loop_
_entity.id
_entity.type
_entity.pdbx_description
1 polymer ?
#
loop_
_entity_poly.entity_id
_entity_poly.type
_entity_poly.pdbx_seq_one_letter_code
_entity_poly.pdbx_strand_id
1 'polypeptide(L)'
;MIGAALYLVGRSLLNATRRRVARLRQPKYLIGLVVGGLYFYWFFFRPRRGAGLGAIASPGGEIVAVGLVGALVLLKWLFGSAETPFTFSLAETQYLFTAPLTRRQVIDFKLVRSQLPLFISAVLSALVFSSGQVTGLRVFRVVGLWLVYSTLQLHYAGASLVWASLTQHGVTGLRRRLGALLGLASLSALVWWSLRRALPGIVAAFQDGSTQGYAALTSVMHSGALAVLLWPLEALVAPLLATSPALFASRLPAALLVLAVHYVWVVRSTLAFEEAAVEHAAKVARRIEAARQARWGERTLRARQATGLIRLRLAATGAPAGAILWKNAVGATRDLSQRALVLVVVLVIGGAMAFANGPLRALDLVAVMLLALGAVALVLGPVAARCDLRQDLEMLDVLKGYPVHGREMVGGEVAAPVMLIGLVVWSCLLGAFAATAARPGPELPPLGDRLALLLAALPATAAVLLVLVLVQNAAVLLFPAWIGVGRDRAVGLEATGQRILMTAGSMIALIVALVPAVLAGGITGVAAHAAGLSTVWALPLGSLVGSGVVGFEGALAVHFLGGVFDRIDPAAAGTG
;
A
#
# COMPACT_ATOMS: atom_id res chain seq x y z
N MET A 1 -21.78 -27.73 15.57
CA MET A 1 -20.91 -27.05 14.58
C MET A 1 -20.16 -25.85 15.14
N ILE A 2 -20.84 -24.82 15.66
CA ILE A 2 -20.16 -23.61 16.20
C ILE A 2 -19.16 -23.97 17.32
N GLY A 3 -19.52 -24.86 18.25
CA GLY A 3 -18.60 -25.32 19.30
C GLY A 3 -17.32 -25.99 18.77
N ALA A 4 -17.44 -26.84 17.74
CA ALA A 4 -16.28 -27.48 17.10
C ALA A 4 -15.40 -26.47 16.32
N ALA A 5 -16.04 -25.49 15.67
CA ALA A 5 -15.33 -24.38 15.01
C ALA A 5 -14.52 -23.56 16.03
N LEU A 6 -15.14 -23.18 17.14
CA LEU A 6 -14.50 -22.45 18.22
C LEU A 6 -13.35 -23.25 18.85
N TYR A 7 -13.54 -24.57 19.04
CA TYR A 7 -12.49 -25.46 19.52
C TYR A 7 -11.27 -25.48 18.60
N LEU A 8 -11.48 -25.66 17.29
CA LEU A 8 -10.38 -25.69 16.30
C LEU A 8 -9.65 -24.34 16.23
N VAL A 9 -10.39 -23.23 16.24
CA VAL A 9 -9.80 -21.88 16.26
C VAL A 9 -8.97 -21.68 17.53
N GLY A 10 -9.50 -22.08 18.70
CA GLY A 10 -8.79 -21.98 19.97
C GLY A 10 -7.51 -22.82 20.01
N ARG A 11 -7.56 -24.09 19.59
CA ARG A 11 -6.36 -24.96 19.52
C ARG A 11 -5.33 -24.45 18.53
N SER A 12 -5.76 -23.93 17.38
CA SER A 12 -4.88 -23.34 16.38
C SER A 12 -4.15 -22.12 16.93
N LEU A 13 -4.86 -21.26 17.68
CA LEU A 13 -4.29 -20.08 18.33
C LEU A 13 -3.26 -20.50 19.39
N LEU A 14 -3.60 -21.45 20.27
CA LEU A 14 -2.69 -21.97 21.29
C LEU A 14 -1.41 -22.55 20.68
N ASN A 15 -1.54 -23.36 19.63
CA ASN A 15 -0.40 -23.97 18.95
C ASN A 15 0.48 -22.91 18.25
N ALA A 16 -0.13 -21.90 17.62
CA ALA A 16 0.58 -20.79 17.01
C ALA A 16 1.36 -19.98 18.06
N THR A 17 0.74 -19.69 19.21
CA THR A 17 1.37 -18.97 20.32
C THR A 17 2.54 -19.77 20.90
N ARG A 18 2.37 -21.08 21.15
CA ARG A 18 3.45 -21.96 21.62
C ARG A 18 4.65 -21.96 20.68
N ARG A 19 4.41 -22.05 19.36
CA ARG A 19 5.49 -21.97 18.37
C ARG A 19 6.18 -20.62 18.35
N ARG A 20 5.48 -19.50 18.56
CA ARG A 20 6.08 -18.16 18.66
C ARG A 20 6.94 -18.04 19.92
N VAL A 21 6.42 -18.44 21.07
CA VAL A 21 7.17 -18.44 22.34
C VAL A 21 8.43 -19.30 22.24
N ALA A 22 8.36 -20.46 21.59
CA ALA A 22 9.54 -21.31 21.38
C ALA A 22 10.64 -20.62 20.54
N ARG A 23 10.27 -19.77 19.56
CA ARG A 23 11.24 -19.00 18.76
C ARG A 23 11.93 -17.90 19.54
N LEU A 24 11.32 -17.37 20.60
CA LEU A 24 11.93 -16.35 21.45
C LEU A 24 13.24 -16.81 22.12
N ARG A 25 13.54 -18.11 22.09
CA ARG A 25 14.86 -18.64 22.48
C ARG A 25 16.00 -18.13 21.58
N GLN A 26 15.72 -17.75 20.35
CA GLN A 26 16.73 -17.13 19.48
C GLN A 26 16.75 -15.62 19.72
N PRO A 27 17.92 -15.00 19.99
CA PRO A 27 18.05 -13.58 20.30
C PRO A 27 17.39 -12.66 19.27
N LYS A 28 17.47 -13.01 17.97
CA LYS A 28 16.87 -12.23 16.87
C LYS A 28 15.36 -12.02 17.03
N TYR A 29 14.64 -13.04 17.50
CA TYR A 29 13.19 -12.96 17.68
C TYR A 29 12.81 -12.25 18.99
N LEU A 30 13.60 -12.44 20.05
CA LEU A 30 13.39 -11.72 21.31
C LEU A 30 13.56 -10.22 21.14
N ILE A 31 14.67 -9.78 20.54
CA ILE A 31 14.93 -8.36 20.25
C ILE A 31 13.81 -7.79 19.38
N GLY A 32 13.41 -8.52 18.34
CA GLY A 32 12.26 -8.17 17.50
C GLY A 32 10.97 -8.00 18.30
N LEU A 33 10.67 -8.92 19.23
CA LEU A 33 9.47 -8.81 20.06
C LEU A 33 9.50 -7.56 20.94
N VAL A 34 10.63 -7.29 21.60
CA VAL A 34 10.80 -6.15 22.51
C VAL A 34 10.66 -4.83 21.75
N VAL A 35 11.38 -4.66 20.65
CA VAL A 35 11.30 -3.44 19.81
C VAL A 35 9.89 -3.28 19.25
N GLY A 36 9.29 -4.36 18.75
CA GLY A 36 7.92 -4.35 18.26
C GLY A 36 6.92 -3.95 19.35
N GLY A 37 7.05 -4.51 20.55
CA GLY A 37 6.21 -4.21 21.70
C GLY A 37 6.35 -2.76 22.17
N LEU A 38 7.59 -2.26 22.29
CA LEU A 38 7.87 -0.86 22.65
C LEU A 38 7.30 0.11 21.60
N TYR A 39 7.47 -0.21 20.31
CA TYR A 39 6.87 0.58 19.24
C TYR A 39 5.35 0.56 19.30
N PHE A 40 4.72 -0.59 19.53
CA PHE A 40 3.27 -0.68 19.71
C PHE A 40 2.81 0.17 20.91
N TYR A 41 3.53 0.08 22.03
CA TYR A 41 3.24 0.91 23.21
C TYR A 41 3.34 2.40 22.88
N TRP A 42 4.46 2.83 22.31
CA TRP A 42 4.69 4.22 21.92
C TRP A 42 3.68 4.72 20.89
N PHE A 43 3.36 3.91 19.88
CA PHE A 43 2.47 4.27 18.79
C PHE A 43 1.02 4.42 19.28
N PHE A 44 0.53 3.53 20.14
CA PHE A 44 -0.88 3.51 20.54
C PHE A 44 -1.19 4.24 21.84
N PHE A 45 -0.23 4.34 22.78
CA PHE A 45 -0.46 4.90 24.11
C PHE A 45 0.14 6.29 24.31
N ARG A 46 0.97 6.80 23.39
CA ARG A 46 1.43 8.20 23.44
C ARG A 46 0.31 9.15 23.03
N PRO A 47 0.01 10.21 23.82
CA PRO A 47 -0.95 11.24 23.43
C PRO A 47 -0.52 11.91 22.12
N ARG A 48 -1.32 11.78 21.07
CA ARG A 48 -1.09 12.45 19.79
C ARG A 48 -1.87 13.76 19.78
N ARG A 49 -1.16 14.88 19.66
CA ARG A 49 -1.74 16.18 19.29
C ARG A 49 -2.02 16.16 17.78
N GLY A 50 -3.15 15.61 17.39
CA GLY A 50 -3.59 15.53 16.00
C GLY A 50 -5.09 15.23 15.91
N ALA A 51 -5.69 15.60 14.78
CA ALA A 51 -7.07 15.34 14.43
C ALA A 51 -7.32 13.81 14.34
N GLY A 52 -7.63 13.17 15.47
CA GLY A 52 -8.04 11.76 15.50
C GLY A 52 -9.43 11.54 14.87
N LEU A 53 -10.04 10.36 15.02
CA LEU A 53 -11.42 10.04 14.60
C LEU A 53 -12.46 11.04 15.12
N GLY A 54 -12.13 11.85 16.14
CA GLY A 54 -12.97 12.98 16.55
C GLY A 54 -13.18 14.01 15.42
N ALA A 55 -12.22 14.20 14.53
CA ALA A 55 -12.37 15.01 13.32
C ALA A 55 -13.23 14.33 12.24
N ILE A 56 -13.39 13.01 12.29
CA ILE A 56 -14.31 12.28 11.39
C ILE A 56 -15.78 12.55 11.76
N ALA A 57 -16.07 12.92 13.01
CA ALA A 57 -17.40 13.36 13.44
C ALA A 57 -17.77 14.79 12.95
N SER A 58 -16.91 15.44 12.16
CA SER A 58 -17.25 16.67 11.44
C SER A 58 -17.95 16.36 10.11
N PRO A 59 -18.70 17.31 9.51
CA PRO A 59 -19.33 17.11 8.20
C PRO A 59 -18.34 16.69 7.10
N GLY A 60 -17.13 17.26 7.07
CA GLY A 60 -16.07 16.84 6.14
C GLY A 60 -15.53 15.44 6.43
N GLY A 61 -15.55 15.02 7.69
CA GLY A 61 -15.12 13.71 8.14
C GLY A 61 -16.02 12.56 7.69
N GLU A 62 -17.33 12.76 7.76
CA GLU A 62 -18.33 11.81 7.26
C GLU A 62 -18.17 11.55 5.76
N ILE A 63 -18.03 12.63 4.97
CA ILE A 63 -17.77 12.55 3.52
C ILE A 63 -16.55 11.70 3.23
N VAL A 64 -15.44 11.93 3.95
CA VAL A 64 -14.20 11.17 3.76
C VAL A 64 -14.39 9.69 4.11
N ALA A 65 -15.09 9.38 5.20
CA ALA A 65 -15.33 8.00 5.62
C ALA A 65 -16.23 7.25 4.63
N VAL A 66 -17.35 7.84 4.22
CA VAL A 66 -18.27 7.28 3.22
C VAL A 66 -17.57 7.15 1.87
N GLY A 67 -16.84 8.19 1.46
CA GLY A 67 -16.07 8.21 0.22
C GLY A 67 -14.98 7.12 0.18
N LEU A 68 -14.28 6.89 1.30
CA LEU A 68 -13.28 5.83 1.40
C LEU A 68 -13.90 4.43 1.28
N VAL A 69 -14.99 4.15 2.00
CA VAL A 69 -15.69 2.86 1.91
C VAL A 69 -16.26 2.66 0.50
N GLY A 70 -16.86 3.70 -0.08
CA GLY A 70 -17.36 3.71 -1.45
C GLY A 70 -16.26 3.44 -2.47
N ALA A 71 -15.09 4.07 -2.34
CA ALA A 71 -13.94 3.83 -3.20
C ALA A 71 -13.45 2.38 -3.12
N LEU A 72 -13.38 1.79 -1.92
CA LEU A 72 -13.01 0.37 -1.74
C LEU A 72 -14.00 -0.58 -2.44
N VAL A 73 -15.30 -0.30 -2.31
CA VAL A 73 -16.36 -1.05 -3.01
C VAL A 73 -16.19 -0.92 -4.53
N LEU A 74 -16.06 0.30 -5.05
CA LEU A 74 -15.90 0.56 -6.49
C LEU A 74 -14.64 -0.09 -7.06
N LEU A 75 -13.51 -0.02 -6.34
CA LEU A 75 -12.25 -0.64 -6.77
C LEU A 75 -12.39 -2.17 -6.90
N LYS A 76 -13.15 -2.84 -6.03
CA LYS A 76 -13.43 -4.28 -6.15
C LYS A 76 -14.29 -4.59 -7.37
N TRP A 77 -15.19 -3.70 -7.78
CA TRP A 77 -15.96 -3.90 -9.01
C TRP A 77 -15.16 -3.55 -10.26
N LEU A 78 -14.39 -2.46 -10.29
CA LEU A 78 -13.63 -2.06 -11.48
C LEU A 78 -12.46 -3.00 -11.80
N PHE A 79 -11.76 -3.47 -10.76
CA PHE A 79 -10.54 -4.26 -10.92
C PHE A 79 -10.65 -5.65 -10.31
N GLY A 80 -11.84 -6.10 -9.91
CA GLY A 80 -12.05 -7.36 -9.21
C GLY A 80 -11.67 -8.61 -10.02
N SER A 81 -11.43 -9.70 -9.30
CA SER A 81 -11.31 -11.05 -9.86
C SER A 81 -12.30 -12.00 -9.17
N ALA A 82 -12.49 -13.18 -9.77
CA ALA A 82 -13.24 -14.31 -9.22
C ALA A 82 -12.61 -14.92 -7.94
N GLU A 83 -11.47 -14.41 -7.48
CA GLU A 83 -10.83 -14.87 -6.25
C GLU A 83 -11.65 -14.42 -5.03
N THR A 84 -12.10 -15.40 -4.24
CA THR A 84 -12.90 -15.17 -3.03
C THR A 84 -12.00 -14.83 -1.84
N PRO A 85 -12.45 -13.98 -0.90
CA PRO A 85 -11.71 -13.71 0.34
C PRO A 85 -11.76 -14.90 1.32
N PHE A 86 -12.62 -15.90 1.09
CA PHE A 86 -12.65 -17.14 1.87
C PHE A 86 -11.60 -18.11 1.35
N THR A 87 -10.35 -17.87 1.73
CA THR A 87 -9.25 -18.76 1.38
C THR A 87 -9.33 -20.02 2.24
N PHE A 88 -9.49 -21.18 1.59
CA PHE A 88 -9.36 -22.49 2.21
C PHE A 88 -7.91 -22.96 2.11
N SER A 89 -7.36 -23.42 3.23
CA SER A 89 -6.11 -24.18 3.20
C SER A 89 -6.38 -25.57 2.63
N LEU A 90 -5.34 -26.23 2.11
CA LEU A 90 -5.43 -27.61 1.61
C LEU A 90 -6.08 -28.56 2.61
N ALA A 91 -5.62 -28.50 3.87
CA ALA A 91 -6.17 -29.32 4.93
C ALA A 91 -7.66 -29.04 5.14
N GLU A 92 -8.07 -27.77 5.14
CA GLU A 92 -9.49 -27.43 5.25
C GLU A 92 -10.31 -27.94 4.07
N THR A 93 -9.82 -27.83 2.85
CA THR A 93 -10.51 -28.40 1.68
C THR A 93 -10.63 -29.92 1.80
N GLN A 94 -9.54 -30.61 2.16
CA GLN A 94 -9.51 -32.07 2.29
C GLN A 94 -10.40 -32.59 3.42
N TYR A 95 -10.51 -31.88 4.54
CA TYR A 95 -11.29 -32.34 5.70
C TYR A 95 -12.71 -31.76 5.74
N LEU A 96 -12.95 -30.53 5.29
CA LEU A 96 -14.27 -29.91 5.39
C LEU A 96 -15.18 -30.27 4.21
N PHE A 97 -14.63 -30.50 3.01
CA PHE A 97 -15.45 -30.84 1.83
C PHE A 97 -15.72 -32.35 1.71
N THR A 98 -14.92 -33.18 2.37
CA THR A 98 -15.16 -34.64 2.46
C THR A 98 -16.02 -35.01 3.67
N ALA A 99 -16.13 -34.14 4.66
CA ALA A 99 -17.02 -34.33 5.80
C ALA A 99 -18.49 -34.15 5.39
N PRO A 100 -19.45 -34.80 6.09
CA PRO A 100 -20.88 -34.65 5.86
C PRO A 100 -21.39 -33.29 6.40
N LEU A 101 -20.84 -32.19 5.87
CA LEU A 101 -21.18 -30.82 6.23
C LEU A 101 -21.93 -30.17 5.07
N THR A 102 -22.97 -29.42 5.42
CA THR A 102 -23.65 -28.58 4.43
C THR A 102 -22.77 -27.39 4.06
N ARG A 103 -22.87 -26.91 2.82
CA ARG A 103 -22.16 -25.71 2.34
C ARG A 103 -22.34 -24.50 3.28
N ARG A 104 -23.55 -24.29 3.79
CA ARG A 104 -23.84 -23.22 4.76
C ARG A 104 -22.96 -23.35 6.00
N GLN A 105 -22.83 -24.56 6.56
CA GLN A 105 -21.98 -24.79 7.73
C GLN A 105 -20.50 -24.52 7.46
N VAL A 106 -20.02 -24.78 6.24
CA VAL A 106 -18.63 -24.49 5.84
C VAL A 106 -18.39 -23.00 5.67
N ILE A 107 -19.35 -22.26 5.10
CA ILE A 107 -19.31 -20.79 5.01
C ILE A 107 -19.36 -20.16 6.41
N ASP A 108 -20.27 -20.63 7.27
CA ASP A 108 -20.41 -20.16 8.65
C ASP A 108 -19.12 -20.39 9.44
N PHE A 109 -18.50 -21.57 9.31
CA PHE A 109 -17.19 -21.86 9.89
C PHE A 109 -16.13 -20.83 9.46
N LYS A 110 -16.06 -20.52 8.16
CA LYS A 110 -15.09 -19.56 7.63
C LYS A 110 -15.36 -18.13 8.07
N LEU A 111 -16.62 -17.73 8.11
CA LEU A 111 -17.03 -16.42 8.61
C LEU A 111 -16.66 -16.27 10.09
N VAL A 112 -16.94 -17.26 10.92
CA VAL A 112 -16.57 -17.25 12.34
C VAL A 112 -15.05 -17.19 12.51
N ARG A 113 -14.30 -17.98 11.73
CA ARG A 113 -12.84 -18.00 11.77
C ARG A 113 -12.23 -16.64 11.37
N SER A 114 -12.84 -15.91 10.45
CA SER A 114 -12.35 -14.59 10.03
C SER A 114 -12.69 -13.45 11.00
N GLN A 115 -13.70 -13.62 11.87
CA GLN A 115 -14.10 -12.55 12.79
C GLN A 115 -12.99 -12.13 13.75
N LEU A 116 -12.19 -13.08 14.27
CA LEU A 116 -11.12 -12.75 15.21
C LEU A 116 -10.04 -11.84 14.59
N PRO A 117 -9.46 -12.17 13.41
CA PRO A 117 -8.57 -11.25 12.69
C PRO A 117 -9.21 -9.89 12.36
N LEU A 118 -10.49 -9.87 11.95
CA LEU A 118 -11.19 -8.62 11.64
C LEU A 118 -11.41 -7.76 12.89
N PHE A 119 -11.74 -8.37 14.02
CA PHE A 119 -11.90 -7.70 15.30
C PHE A 119 -10.57 -7.12 15.78
N ILE A 120 -9.48 -7.88 15.71
CA ILE A 120 -8.12 -7.38 16.00
C ILE A 120 -7.78 -6.19 15.09
N SER A 121 -8.11 -6.28 13.81
CA SER A 121 -7.90 -5.19 12.85
C SER A 121 -8.72 -3.95 13.21
N ALA A 122 -9.97 -4.13 13.64
CA ALA A 122 -10.84 -3.04 14.09
C ALA A 122 -10.33 -2.39 15.38
N VAL A 123 -9.83 -3.18 16.34
CA VAL A 123 -9.18 -2.68 17.55
C VAL A 123 -7.95 -1.85 17.19
N LEU A 124 -7.06 -2.38 16.37
CA LEU A 124 -5.86 -1.67 15.95
C LEU A 124 -6.21 -0.38 15.22
N SER A 125 -7.10 -0.43 14.22
CA SER A 125 -7.56 0.76 13.50
C SER A 125 -8.19 1.79 14.44
N ALA A 126 -9.07 1.38 15.36
CA ALA A 126 -9.65 2.29 16.35
C ALA A 126 -8.58 2.96 17.21
N LEU A 127 -7.54 2.21 17.61
CA LEU A 127 -6.41 2.75 18.35
C LEU A 127 -5.55 3.70 17.50
N VAL A 128 -5.24 3.35 16.23
CA VAL A 128 -4.46 4.18 15.29
C VAL A 128 -5.13 5.55 15.15
N PHE A 129 -6.44 5.53 14.91
CA PHE A 129 -7.17 6.74 14.60
C PHE A 129 -7.69 7.47 15.86
N SER A 130 -7.69 6.87 17.05
CA SER A 130 -8.04 7.58 18.30
C SER A 130 -6.89 8.47 18.80
N SER A 131 -7.14 9.75 19.10
CA SER A 131 -6.14 10.74 19.54
C SER A 131 -5.63 10.55 20.98
N GLY A 132 -5.43 9.30 21.43
CA GLY A 132 -4.78 9.02 22.72
C GLY A 132 -5.65 9.20 23.97
N GLN A 133 -6.86 9.78 23.90
CA GLN A 133 -7.77 9.84 25.06
C GLN A 133 -8.52 8.52 25.25
N VAL A 134 -8.28 7.83 26.37
CA VAL A 134 -8.93 6.56 26.74
C VAL A 134 -10.28 6.88 27.38
N THR A 135 -11.33 7.02 26.56
CA THR A 135 -12.71 7.17 27.03
C THR A 135 -13.59 6.04 26.47
N GLY A 136 -14.75 5.79 27.10
CA GLY A 136 -15.70 4.73 26.72
C GLY A 136 -16.16 4.78 25.25
N LEU A 137 -16.00 5.91 24.58
CA LEU A 137 -16.21 6.10 23.14
C LEU A 137 -15.31 5.23 22.23
N ARG A 138 -14.24 4.63 22.76
CA ARG A 138 -13.38 3.71 21.99
C ARG A 138 -14.07 2.40 21.63
N VAL A 139 -14.92 1.86 22.51
CA VAL A 139 -15.56 0.55 22.27
C VAL A 139 -16.52 0.63 21.09
N PHE A 140 -17.31 1.71 21.00
CA PHE A 140 -18.22 1.94 19.87
C PHE A 140 -17.48 2.05 18.54
N ARG A 141 -16.33 2.72 18.52
CA ARG A 141 -15.48 2.82 17.33
C ARG A 141 -14.90 1.48 16.90
N VAL A 142 -14.48 0.64 17.85
CA VAL A 142 -14.04 -0.73 17.58
C VAL A 142 -15.17 -1.55 16.96
N VAL A 143 -16.37 -1.52 17.57
CA VAL A 143 -17.52 -2.26 17.05
C VAL A 143 -17.96 -1.74 15.69
N GLY A 144 -17.99 -0.42 15.49
CA GLY A 144 -18.31 0.21 14.20
C GLY A 144 -17.31 -0.18 13.09
N LEU A 145 -16.00 -0.11 13.36
CA LEU A 145 -14.98 -0.57 12.42
C LEU A 145 -15.07 -2.08 12.16
N TRP A 146 -15.38 -2.87 13.18
CA TRP A 146 -15.57 -4.31 13.01
C TRP A 146 -16.76 -4.62 12.11
N LEU A 147 -17.88 -3.88 12.22
CA LEU A 147 -19.02 -3.97 11.32
C LEU A 147 -18.63 -3.58 9.89
N VAL A 148 -17.92 -2.45 9.70
CA VAL A 148 -17.42 -2.01 8.38
C VAL A 148 -16.57 -3.11 7.73
N TYR A 149 -15.59 -3.66 8.45
CA TYR A 149 -14.70 -4.68 7.93
C TYR A 149 -15.41 -6.01 7.64
N SER A 150 -16.38 -6.39 8.48
CA SER A 150 -17.18 -7.60 8.28
C SER A 150 -18.07 -7.47 7.04
N THR A 151 -18.72 -6.32 6.86
CA THR A 151 -19.53 -6.03 5.67
C THR A 151 -18.68 -5.97 4.41
N LEU A 152 -17.52 -5.33 4.44
CA LEU A 152 -16.59 -5.31 3.30
C LEU A 152 -16.09 -6.72 2.93
N GLN A 153 -15.80 -7.58 3.92
CA GLN A 153 -15.42 -8.97 3.65
C GLN A 153 -16.54 -9.72 2.91
N LEU A 154 -17.79 -9.60 3.39
CA LEU A 154 -18.94 -10.22 2.75
C LEU A 154 -19.22 -9.63 1.36
N HIS A 155 -19.09 -8.30 1.20
CA HIS A 155 -19.23 -7.64 -0.09
C HIS A 155 -18.21 -8.16 -1.10
N TYR A 156 -16.94 -8.28 -0.69
CA TYR A 156 -15.89 -8.80 -1.56
C TYR A 156 -16.13 -10.27 -1.92
N ALA A 157 -16.67 -11.06 -1.00
CA ALA A 157 -17.09 -12.43 -1.26
C ALA A 157 -18.22 -12.49 -2.28
N GLY A 158 -19.30 -11.75 -2.08
CA GLY A 158 -20.42 -11.68 -3.02
C GLY A 158 -19.97 -11.22 -4.40
N ALA A 159 -19.19 -10.14 -4.48
CA ALA A 159 -18.64 -9.63 -5.74
C ALA A 159 -17.78 -10.68 -6.46
N SER A 160 -16.93 -11.41 -5.73
CA SER A 160 -16.11 -12.49 -6.34
C SER A 160 -16.96 -13.63 -6.90
N LEU A 161 -18.07 -13.99 -6.25
CA LEU A 161 -19.00 -15.00 -6.76
C LEU A 161 -19.72 -14.53 -8.03
N VAL A 162 -20.07 -13.24 -8.10
CA VAL A 162 -20.63 -12.65 -9.32
C VAL A 162 -19.61 -12.68 -10.45
N TRP A 163 -18.36 -12.31 -10.19
CA TRP A 163 -17.27 -12.40 -11.16
C TRP A 163 -17.04 -13.85 -11.65
N ALA A 164 -17.00 -14.82 -10.74
CA ALA A 164 -16.87 -16.24 -11.08
C ALA A 164 -18.02 -16.72 -11.98
N SER A 165 -19.24 -16.32 -11.64
CA SER A 165 -20.43 -16.62 -12.45
C SER A 165 -20.35 -16.03 -13.86
N LEU A 166 -19.89 -14.78 -14.00
CA LEU A 166 -19.71 -14.12 -15.30
C LEU A 166 -18.66 -14.83 -16.15
N THR A 167 -17.56 -15.26 -15.55
CA THR A 167 -16.50 -15.98 -16.27
C THR A 167 -16.94 -17.37 -16.76
N GLN A 168 -17.81 -18.05 -16.01
CA GLN A 168 -18.28 -19.40 -16.37
C GLN A 168 -19.40 -19.41 -17.42
N HIS A 169 -20.29 -18.40 -17.42
CA HIS A 169 -21.52 -18.42 -18.24
C HIS A 169 -21.46 -17.56 -19.52
N GLY A 170 -20.42 -16.74 -19.72
CA GLY A 170 -20.22 -15.99 -20.96
C GLY A 170 -21.46 -15.20 -21.46
N VAL A 171 -21.69 -15.20 -22.79
CA VAL A 171 -22.72 -14.40 -23.49
C VAL A 171 -24.16 -14.86 -23.18
N THR A 172 -24.37 -16.14 -22.84
CA THR A 172 -25.70 -16.65 -22.47
C THR A 172 -26.15 -16.15 -21.09
N GLY A 173 -25.19 -15.87 -20.19
CA GLY A 173 -25.43 -15.15 -18.93
C GLY A 173 -25.79 -13.67 -19.13
N LEU A 174 -25.28 -13.02 -20.18
CA LEU A 174 -25.54 -11.61 -20.48
C LEU A 174 -27.01 -11.37 -20.83
N ARG A 175 -27.63 -12.24 -21.63
CA ARG A 175 -29.05 -12.15 -22.00
C ARG A 175 -29.99 -12.27 -20.79
N ARG A 176 -29.68 -13.17 -19.85
CA ARG A 176 -30.44 -13.32 -18.59
C ARG A 176 -30.25 -12.13 -17.63
N ARG A 177 -29.24 -11.29 -17.86
CA ARG A 177 -28.87 -10.15 -17.00
C ARG A 177 -29.06 -8.79 -17.66
N LEU A 178 -29.60 -8.73 -18.87
CA LEU A 178 -29.92 -7.48 -19.58
C LEU A 178 -30.74 -6.53 -18.69
N GLY A 179 -31.76 -7.04 -17.99
CA GLY A 179 -32.56 -6.21 -17.07
C GLY A 179 -31.74 -5.62 -15.92
N ALA A 180 -30.81 -6.38 -15.34
CA ALA A 180 -29.93 -5.89 -14.28
C ALA A 180 -28.90 -4.88 -14.80
N LEU A 181 -28.36 -5.09 -16.00
CA LEU A 181 -27.42 -4.18 -16.65
C LEU A 181 -28.09 -2.87 -17.06
N LEU A 182 -29.30 -2.93 -17.60
CA LEU A 182 -30.11 -1.75 -17.90
C LEU A 182 -30.47 -0.98 -16.62
N GLY A 183 -30.85 -1.69 -15.55
CA GLY A 183 -31.06 -1.07 -14.24
C GLY A 183 -29.82 -0.35 -13.71
N LEU A 184 -28.64 -0.97 -13.81
CA LEU A 184 -27.38 -0.36 -13.41
C LEU A 184 -27.00 0.84 -14.29
N ALA A 185 -27.22 0.76 -15.61
CA ALA A 185 -26.97 1.84 -16.55
C ALA A 185 -27.89 3.05 -16.25
N SER A 186 -29.17 2.81 -16.02
CA SER A 186 -30.14 3.84 -15.64
C SER A 186 -29.79 4.50 -14.31
N LEU A 187 -29.39 3.71 -13.30
CA LEU A 187 -28.91 4.22 -12.02
C LEU A 187 -27.65 5.08 -12.19
N SER A 188 -26.71 4.62 -13.01
CA SER A 188 -25.47 5.35 -13.31
C SER A 188 -25.74 6.66 -14.04
N ALA A 189 -26.67 6.66 -15.00
CA ALA A 189 -27.09 7.86 -15.72
C ALA A 189 -27.80 8.86 -14.79
N LEU A 190 -28.64 8.38 -13.88
CA LEU A 190 -29.33 9.20 -12.87
C LEU A 190 -28.35 9.84 -11.89
N VAL A 191 -27.36 9.07 -11.42
CA VAL A 191 -26.26 9.55 -10.58
C VAL A 191 -25.44 10.60 -11.31
N TRP A 192 -25.02 10.32 -12.54
CA TRP A 192 -24.28 11.27 -13.37
C TRP A 192 -25.04 12.59 -13.58
N TRP A 193 -26.34 12.50 -13.90
CA TRP A 193 -27.20 13.66 -14.06
C TRP A 193 -27.31 14.49 -12.77
N SER A 194 -27.51 13.82 -11.63
CA SER A 194 -27.60 14.46 -10.31
C SER A 194 -26.31 15.16 -9.93
N LEU A 195 -25.15 14.51 -10.12
CA LEU A 195 -23.84 15.13 -9.87
C LEU A 195 -23.60 16.32 -10.80
N ARG A 196 -23.87 16.18 -12.10
CA ARG A 196 -23.65 17.27 -13.07
C ARG A 196 -24.48 18.51 -12.73
N ARG A 197 -25.72 18.33 -12.25
CA ARG A 197 -26.58 19.44 -11.82
C ARG A 197 -26.10 20.11 -10.52
N ALA A 198 -25.58 19.32 -9.58
CA ALA A 198 -25.10 19.83 -8.29
C ALA A 198 -23.69 20.47 -8.37
N LEU A 199 -22.87 20.05 -9.34
CA LEU A 199 -21.46 20.43 -9.44
C LEU A 199 -21.21 21.95 -9.46
N PRO A 200 -21.95 22.77 -10.22
CA PRO A 200 -21.73 24.23 -10.22
C PRO A 200 -21.95 24.86 -8.84
N GLY A 201 -22.98 24.41 -8.11
CA GLY A 201 -23.27 24.91 -6.76
C GLY A 201 -22.23 24.47 -5.74
N ILE A 202 -21.71 23.24 -5.86
CA ILE A 202 -20.59 22.76 -5.03
C ILE A 202 -19.34 23.60 -5.30
N VAL A 203 -19.00 23.83 -6.57
CA VAL A 203 -17.81 24.61 -6.96
C VAL A 203 -17.90 26.04 -6.43
N ALA A 204 -19.06 26.69 -6.56
CA ALA A 204 -19.29 28.01 -5.99
C ALA A 204 -19.12 28.02 -4.46
N ALA A 205 -19.72 27.05 -3.76
CA ALA A 205 -19.59 26.95 -2.31
C ALA A 205 -18.14 26.73 -1.84
N PHE A 206 -17.32 26.00 -2.61
CA PHE A 206 -15.88 25.86 -2.31
C PHE A 206 -15.09 27.14 -2.58
N GLN A 207 -15.55 28.03 -3.46
CA GLN A 207 -14.95 29.36 -3.66
C GLN A 207 -15.23 30.27 -2.47
N ASP A 208 -16.41 30.16 -1.87
CA ASP A 208 -16.82 30.94 -0.69
C ASP A 208 -16.18 30.44 0.62
N GLY A 209 -15.80 29.15 0.68
CA GLY A 209 -14.99 28.59 1.76
C GLY A 209 -15.07 27.07 1.86
N SER A 210 -14.04 26.44 2.43
CA SER A 210 -13.98 24.97 2.55
C SER A 210 -15.14 24.39 3.36
N THR A 211 -15.56 25.06 4.43
CA THR A 211 -16.71 24.66 5.26
C THR A 211 -18.03 24.66 4.49
N GLN A 212 -18.26 25.68 3.66
CA GLN A 212 -19.45 25.80 2.82
C GLN A 212 -19.44 24.76 1.70
N GLY A 213 -18.27 24.52 1.08
CA GLY A 213 -18.07 23.44 0.12
C GLY A 213 -18.40 22.05 0.67
N TYR A 214 -17.90 21.71 1.87
CA TYR A 214 -18.25 20.44 2.52
C TYR A 214 -19.74 20.35 2.89
N ALA A 215 -20.36 21.45 3.34
CA ALA A 215 -21.79 21.48 3.62
C ALA A 215 -22.63 21.24 2.35
N ALA A 216 -22.25 21.85 1.22
CA ALA A 216 -22.87 21.63 -0.08
C ALA A 216 -22.68 20.18 -0.58
N LEU A 217 -21.53 19.57 -0.33
CA LEU A 217 -21.31 18.16 -0.66
C LEU A 217 -22.21 17.24 0.19
N THR A 218 -22.30 17.54 1.48
CA THR A 218 -23.12 16.78 2.44
C THR A 218 -24.60 16.85 2.06
N SER A 219 -25.10 18.04 1.69
CA SER A 219 -26.51 18.19 1.28
C SER A 219 -26.82 17.40 0.01
N VAL A 220 -25.87 17.34 -0.94
CA VAL A 220 -26.02 16.56 -2.18
C VAL A 220 -26.03 15.06 -1.89
N MET A 221 -25.16 14.57 -0.99
CA MET A 221 -25.14 13.16 -0.57
C MET A 221 -26.48 12.73 0.03
N HIS A 222 -27.11 13.60 0.84
CA HIS A 222 -28.38 13.32 1.51
C HIS A 222 -29.62 13.65 0.66
N SER A 223 -29.46 13.96 -0.63
CA SER A 223 -30.56 14.33 -1.52
C SER A 223 -30.73 13.41 -2.73
N GLY A 224 -31.97 13.27 -3.20
CA GLY A 224 -32.30 12.61 -4.48
C GLY A 224 -31.85 11.15 -4.59
N ALA A 225 -31.36 10.78 -5.78
CA ALA A 225 -30.92 9.41 -6.07
C ALA A 225 -29.59 9.04 -5.39
N LEU A 226 -28.76 10.04 -5.07
CA LEU A 226 -27.49 9.83 -4.38
C LEU A 226 -27.70 9.37 -2.95
N ALA A 227 -28.70 9.91 -2.26
CA ALA A 227 -29.09 9.46 -0.92
C ALA A 227 -29.39 7.96 -0.93
N VAL A 228 -30.21 7.48 -1.87
CA VAL A 228 -30.57 6.06 -1.96
C VAL A 228 -29.36 5.17 -2.26
N LEU A 229 -28.47 5.63 -3.14
CA LEU A 229 -27.27 4.87 -3.52
C LEU A 229 -26.23 4.82 -2.38
N LEU A 230 -26.03 5.93 -1.68
CA LEU A 230 -25.02 6.07 -0.63
C LEU A 230 -25.53 5.59 0.73
N TRP A 231 -26.85 5.47 0.92
CA TRP A 231 -27.47 5.04 2.17
C TRP A 231 -26.85 3.76 2.78
N PRO A 232 -26.54 2.68 2.02
CA PRO A 232 -25.89 1.51 2.61
C PRO A 232 -24.49 1.79 3.15
N LEU A 233 -23.76 2.73 2.54
CA LEU A 233 -22.44 3.16 2.98
C LEU A 233 -22.54 4.06 4.21
N GLU A 234 -23.48 5.02 4.19
CA GLU A 234 -23.78 5.89 5.32
C GLU A 234 -24.25 5.09 6.53
N ALA A 235 -25.20 4.18 6.35
CA ALA A 235 -25.70 3.29 7.41
C ALA A 235 -24.57 2.46 8.04
N LEU A 236 -23.58 2.04 7.25
CA LEU A 236 -22.44 1.26 7.74
C LEU A 236 -21.44 2.12 8.51
N VAL A 237 -21.22 3.36 8.09
CA VAL A 237 -20.29 4.32 8.73
C VAL A 237 -20.93 5.01 9.94
N ALA A 238 -22.25 5.19 9.97
CA ALA A 238 -22.95 5.96 10.99
C ALA A 238 -22.67 5.53 12.45
N PRO A 239 -22.55 4.24 12.81
CA PRO A 239 -22.16 3.84 14.17
C PRO A 239 -20.74 4.28 14.55
N LEU A 240 -19.82 4.38 13.58
CA LEU A 240 -18.46 4.88 13.81
C LEU A 240 -18.44 6.37 14.20
N LEU A 241 -19.43 7.12 13.71
CA LEU A 241 -19.61 8.56 13.94
C LEU A 241 -20.45 8.87 15.20
N ALA A 242 -20.86 7.85 15.96
CA ALA A 242 -21.65 8.07 17.16
C ALA A 242 -20.84 8.75 18.27
N THR A 243 -21.38 9.85 18.79
CA THR A 243 -20.81 10.63 19.89
C THR A 243 -21.34 10.22 21.26
N SER A 244 -22.40 9.40 21.32
CA SER A 244 -23.00 8.90 22.56
C SER A 244 -23.46 7.44 22.42
N PRO A 245 -23.58 6.69 23.55
CA PRO A 245 -24.09 5.31 23.53
C PRO A 245 -25.50 5.21 22.95
N ALA A 246 -26.38 6.16 23.25
CA ALA A 246 -27.75 6.18 22.74
C ALA A 246 -27.79 6.37 21.22
N LEU A 247 -26.96 7.28 20.70
CA LEU A 247 -26.84 7.53 19.26
C LEU A 247 -26.16 6.37 18.54
N PHE A 248 -25.25 5.65 19.20
CA PHE A 248 -24.69 4.41 18.68
C PHE A 248 -25.76 3.32 18.57
N ALA A 249 -26.55 3.13 19.62
CA ALA A 249 -27.61 2.13 19.66
C ALA A 249 -28.69 2.39 18.60
N SER A 250 -29.05 3.66 18.33
CA SER A 250 -30.05 3.99 17.30
C SER A 250 -29.55 3.78 15.87
N ARG A 251 -28.24 3.87 15.63
CA ARG A 251 -27.61 3.68 14.29
C ARG A 251 -27.24 2.22 14.01
N LEU A 252 -27.09 1.41 15.05
CA LEU A 252 -26.70 0.00 14.94
C LEU A 252 -27.65 -0.85 14.07
N PRO A 253 -29.00 -0.72 14.16
CA PRO A 253 -29.92 -1.52 13.37
C PRO A 253 -29.72 -1.37 11.85
N ALA A 254 -29.46 -0.15 11.36
CA ALA A 254 -29.23 0.10 9.94
C ALA A 254 -27.94 -0.58 9.46
N ALA A 255 -26.85 -0.47 10.23
CA ALA A 255 -25.59 -1.14 9.91
C ALA A 255 -25.73 -2.68 9.92
N LEU A 256 -26.44 -3.23 10.91
CA LEU A 256 -26.72 -4.66 11.00
C LEU A 256 -27.61 -5.15 9.85
N LEU A 257 -28.57 -4.35 9.40
CA LEU A 257 -29.39 -4.67 8.24
C LEU A 257 -28.53 -4.78 6.97
N VAL A 258 -27.62 -3.82 6.75
CA VAL A 258 -26.67 -3.88 5.61
C VAL A 258 -25.81 -5.14 5.70
N LEU A 259 -25.25 -5.45 6.88
CA LEU A 259 -24.47 -6.68 7.10
C LEU A 259 -25.30 -7.94 6.83
N ALA A 260 -26.53 -8.00 7.32
CA ALA A 260 -27.43 -9.14 7.17
C ALA A 260 -27.82 -9.36 5.70
N VAL A 261 -28.10 -8.30 4.95
CA VAL A 261 -28.36 -8.37 3.51
C VAL A 261 -27.15 -8.94 2.76
N HIS A 262 -25.93 -8.49 3.10
CA HIS A 262 -24.71 -9.04 2.51
C HIS A 262 -24.49 -10.51 2.88
N TYR A 263 -24.79 -10.91 4.11
CA TYR A 263 -24.71 -12.30 4.54
C TYR A 263 -25.71 -13.18 3.76
N VAL A 264 -26.97 -12.75 3.67
CA VAL A 264 -28.01 -13.47 2.90
C VAL A 264 -27.61 -13.58 1.42
N TRP A 265 -27.06 -12.52 0.85
CA TRP A 265 -26.55 -12.52 -0.52
C TRP A 265 -25.47 -13.59 -0.73
N VAL A 266 -24.46 -13.66 0.15
CA VAL A 266 -23.37 -14.63 0.05
C VAL A 266 -23.87 -16.06 0.22
N VAL A 267 -24.74 -16.32 1.21
CA VAL A 267 -25.25 -17.68 1.49
C VAL A 267 -26.20 -18.17 0.39
N ARG A 268 -27.04 -17.29 -0.19
CA ARG A 268 -27.99 -17.66 -1.26
C ARG A 268 -27.37 -17.75 -2.65
N SER A 269 -26.16 -17.26 -2.86
CA SER A 269 -25.49 -17.33 -4.16
C SER A 269 -25.16 -18.79 -4.51
N THR A 270 -25.90 -19.39 -5.44
CA THR A 270 -25.93 -20.85 -5.71
C THR A 270 -24.82 -21.38 -6.63
N LEU A 271 -24.04 -20.54 -7.29
CA LEU A 271 -23.06 -20.99 -8.29
C LEU A 271 -21.70 -21.38 -7.67
N ALA A 272 -21.32 -22.65 -7.88
CA ALA A 272 -19.97 -23.22 -7.91
C ALA A 272 -18.94 -22.74 -6.85
N PHE A 273 -19.37 -22.44 -5.62
CA PHE A 273 -18.48 -22.04 -4.53
C PHE A 273 -17.46 -23.14 -4.20
N GLU A 274 -17.87 -24.41 -4.26
CA GLU A 274 -16.99 -25.55 -3.98
C GLU A 274 -15.91 -25.69 -5.05
N GLU A 275 -16.27 -25.69 -6.34
CA GLU A 275 -15.30 -25.73 -7.43
C GLU A 275 -14.35 -24.52 -7.42
N ALA A 276 -14.89 -23.30 -7.22
CA ALA A 276 -14.07 -22.10 -7.11
C ALA A 276 -13.16 -22.11 -5.86
N ALA A 277 -13.65 -22.64 -4.73
CA ALA A 277 -12.87 -22.79 -3.50
C ALA A 277 -11.80 -23.89 -3.62
N VAL A 278 -12.10 -25.03 -4.26
CA VAL A 278 -11.14 -26.11 -4.56
C VAL A 278 -10.08 -25.60 -5.52
N GLU A 279 -10.46 -24.95 -6.61
CA GLU A 279 -9.51 -24.44 -7.61
C GLU A 279 -8.61 -23.36 -7.01
N HIS A 280 -9.16 -22.47 -6.17
CA HIS A 280 -8.39 -21.46 -5.46
C HIS A 280 -7.47 -22.07 -4.40
N ALA A 281 -7.96 -23.03 -3.60
CA ALA A 281 -7.14 -23.75 -2.62
C ALA A 281 -6.01 -24.53 -3.30
N ALA A 282 -6.27 -25.19 -4.43
CA ALA A 282 -5.26 -25.87 -5.24
C ALA A 282 -4.26 -24.89 -5.88
N LYS A 283 -4.69 -23.68 -6.26
CA LYS A 283 -3.77 -22.61 -6.71
C LYS A 283 -2.89 -22.12 -5.56
N VAL A 284 -3.45 -21.87 -4.37
CA VAL A 284 -2.70 -21.45 -3.17
C VAL A 284 -1.76 -22.55 -2.69
N ALA A 285 -2.20 -23.80 -2.70
CA ALA A 285 -1.40 -24.98 -2.42
C ALA A 285 -0.19 -25.08 -3.34
N ARG A 286 -0.41 -25.03 -4.66
CA ARG A 286 0.66 -25.00 -5.64
C ARG A 286 1.59 -23.81 -5.45
N ARG A 287 1.09 -22.66 -4.98
CA ARG A 287 1.95 -21.51 -4.59
C ARG A 287 2.83 -21.86 -3.38
N ILE A 288 2.28 -22.47 -2.34
CA ILE A 288 3.01 -22.85 -1.12
C ILE A 288 4.00 -24.00 -1.40
N GLU A 289 3.61 -24.99 -2.18
CA GLU A 289 4.47 -26.12 -2.58
C GLU A 289 5.59 -25.66 -3.51
N ALA A 290 5.31 -24.80 -4.49
CA ALA A 290 6.34 -24.21 -5.33
C ALA A 290 7.31 -23.32 -4.53
N ALA A 291 6.81 -22.62 -3.49
CA ALA A 291 7.66 -21.86 -2.56
C ALA A 291 8.54 -22.79 -1.71
N ARG A 292 8.00 -23.94 -1.25
CA ARG A 292 8.75 -24.92 -0.44
C ARG A 292 9.76 -25.75 -1.24
N GLN A 293 9.50 -26.00 -2.52
CA GLN A 293 10.34 -26.88 -3.34
C GLN A 293 11.42 -26.14 -4.13
N ALA A 294 11.60 -24.82 -3.96
CA ALA A 294 12.54 -23.99 -4.75
C ALA A 294 12.39 -24.12 -6.29
N ARG A 295 11.32 -24.77 -6.79
CA ARG A 295 11.05 -24.98 -8.23
C ARG A 295 10.36 -23.77 -8.86
N TRP A 296 10.94 -22.59 -8.68
CA TRP A 296 10.48 -21.35 -9.30
C TRP A 296 10.54 -21.37 -10.83
N GLY A 297 11.40 -22.23 -11.42
CA GLY A 297 11.60 -22.36 -12.86
C GLY A 297 10.36 -22.77 -13.68
N GLU A 298 9.40 -23.50 -13.10
CA GLU A 298 8.19 -23.92 -13.83
C GLU A 298 7.16 -22.78 -13.97
N ARG A 299 7.20 -21.79 -13.07
CA ARG A 299 6.26 -20.66 -13.05
C ARG A 299 6.66 -19.56 -14.02
N THR A 300 7.96 -19.36 -14.24
CA THR A 300 8.51 -18.45 -15.27
C THR A 300 8.17 -18.89 -16.69
N LEU A 301 7.93 -20.19 -16.93
CA LEU A 301 7.55 -20.70 -18.25
C LEU A 301 6.08 -20.46 -18.62
N ARG A 302 5.14 -20.47 -17.65
CA ARG A 302 3.71 -20.18 -17.91
C ARG A 302 3.33 -18.71 -17.73
N ALA A 303 3.97 -17.98 -16.80
CA ALA A 303 3.83 -16.52 -16.72
C ALA A 303 4.45 -15.79 -17.92
N ARG A 304 5.28 -16.49 -18.70
CA ARG A 304 5.90 -16.03 -19.96
C ARG A 304 4.91 -15.53 -21.01
N GLN A 305 3.63 -15.86 -20.89
CA GLN A 305 2.56 -15.41 -21.80
C GLN A 305 1.89 -14.09 -21.41
N ALA A 306 2.08 -13.57 -20.19
CA ALA A 306 1.59 -12.23 -19.84
C ALA A 306 2.64 -11.19 -20.27
N THR A 307 2.54 -10.72 -21.51
CA THR A 307 3.38 -9.64 -22.02
C THR A 307 3.14 -8.37 -21.21
N GLY A 308 4.15 -7.96 -20.42
CA GLY A 308 4.16 -6.65 -19.76
C GLY A 308 4.06 -5.51 -20.78
N LEU A 309 3.67 -4.32 -20.32
CA LEU A 309 3.45 -3.14 -21.14
C LEU A 309 4.72 -2.67 -21.89
N ILE A 310 5.91 -2.94 -21.35
CA ILE A 310 7.18 -2.51 -21.92
C ILE A 310 7.88 -3.68 -22.61
N ARG A 311 7.98 -3.61 -23.95
CA ARG A 311 8.74 -4.55 -24.80
C ARG A 311 10.08 -3.96 -25.21
N LEU A 312 10.89 -3.53 -24.24
CA LEU A 312 12.28 -3.15 -24.54
C LEU A 312 13.02 -4.42 -24.97
N ARG A 313 13.50 -4.47 -26.21
CA ARG A 313 14.37 -5.56 -26.67
C ARG A 313 15.79 -5.30 -26.16
N LEU A 314 16.34 -6.25 -25.42
CA LEU A 314 17.75 -6.21 -25.05
C LEU A 314 18.60 -6.60 -26.27
N ALA A 315 19.68 -5.87 -26.53
CA ALA A 315 20.64 -6.25 -27.56
C ALA A 315 21.34 -7.58 -27.21
N ALA A 316 21.76 -8.34 -28.21
CA ALA A 316 22.44 -9.62 -28.01
C ALA A 316 23.83 -9.48 -27.35
N THR A 317 24.43 -8.29 -27.41
CA THR A 317 25.72 -7.94 -26.83
C THR A 317 25.59 -6.63 -26.05
N GLY A 318 26.36 -6.48 -24.96
CA GLY A 318 26.34 -5.28 -24.13
C GLY A 318 26.95 -5.48 -22.75
N ALA A 319 27.05 -4.41 -21.98
CA ALA A 319 27.57 -4.46 -20.61
C ALA A 319 26.62 -5.25 -19.68
N PRO A 320 27.14 -6.10 -18.77
CA PRO A 320 26.31 -6.87 -17.82
C PRO A 320 25.38 -5.99 -16.99
N ALA A 321 25.84 -4.81 -16.57
CA ALA A 321 25.04 -3.83 -15.84
C ALA A 321 23.79 -3.39 -16.61
N GLY A 322 23.87 -3.27 -17.94
CA GLY A 322 22.73 -2.94 -18.80
C GLY A 322 21.70 -4.07 -18.89
N ALA A 323 22.15 -5.32 -18.88
CA ALA A 323 21.26 -6.49 -18.85
C ALA A 323 20.53 -6.61 -17.50
N ILE A 324 21.23 -6.34 -16.39
CA ILE A 324 20.64 -6.31 -15.05
C ILE A 324 19.63 -5.16 -14.93
N LEU A 325 19.99 -3.97 -15.41
CA LEU A 325 19.09 -2.82 -15.49
C LEU A 325 17.81 -3.17 -16.27
N TRP A 326 17.97 -3.79 -17.44
CA TRP A 326 16.85 -4.24 -18.26
C TRP A 326 15.97 -5.25 -17.53
N LYS A 327 16.57 -6.27 -16.90
CA LYS A 327 15.85 -7.28 -16.09
C LYS A 327 14.99 -6.60 -15.04
N ASN A 328 15.56 -5.66 -14.28
CA ASN A 328 14.89 -4.96 -13.20
C ASN A 328 13.82 -3.98 -13.68
N ALA A 329 14.03 -3.29 -14.81
CA ALA A 329 13.03 -2.44 -15.45
C ALA A 329 11.83 -3.24 -15.94
N VAL A 330 12.07 -4.38 -16.61
CA VAL A 330 10.99 -5.28 -17.05
C VAL A 330 10.27 -5.89 -15.84
N GLY A 331 10.99 -6.25 -14.77
CA GLY A 331 10.41 -6.73 -13.51
C GLY A 331 9.49 -5.69 -12.85
N ALA A 332 9.97 -4.45 -12.70
CA ALA A 332 9.23 -3.36 -12.06
C ALA A 332 7.88 -3.07 -12.75
N THR A 333 7.87 -3.10 -14.09
CA THR A 333 6.66 -2.82 -14.88
C THR A 333 5.59 -3.92 -14.78
N ARG A 334 5.97 -5.13 -14.36
CA ARG A 334 5.05 -6.24 -14.12
C ARG A 334 4.38 -6.18 -12.76
N ASP A 335 5.07 -5.65 -11.76
CA ASP A 335 4.61 -5.57 -10.36
C ASP A 335 3.83 -4.28 -10.04
N LEU A 336 3.80 -3.31 -10.96
CA LEU A 336 2.99 -2.08 -10.87
C LEU A 336 1.49 -2.41 -10.97
N SER A 337 0.90 -2.80 -9.84
CA SER A 337 -0.55 -3.03 -9.78
C SER A 337 -1.29 -1.70 -9.96
N GLN A 338 -2.12 -1.61 -11.00
CA GLN A 338 -2.97 -0.44 -11.28
C GLN A 338 -3.79 0.00 -10.05
N ARG A 339 -4.12 -0.96 -9.16
CA ARG A 339 -4.84 -0.72 -7.90
C ARG A 339 -4.04 0.11 -6.88
N ALA A 340 -2.73 -0.09 -6.78
CA ALA A 340 -1.87 0.67 -5.87
C ALA A 340 -1.73 2.13 -6.32
N LEU A 341 -1.64 2.36 -7.63
CA LEU A 341 -1.58 3.70 -8.20
C LEU A 341 -2.86 4.50 -7.92
N VAL A 342 -4.04 3.89 -8.13
CA VAL A 342 -5.33 4.55 -7.85
C VAL A 342 -5.49 4.85 -6.35
N LEU A 343 -5.09 3.92 -5.46
CA LEU A 343 -5.16 4.16 -4.01
C LEU A 343 -4.25 5.31 -3.57
N VAL A 344 -3.02 5.38 -4.10
CA VAL A 344 -2.08 6.47 -3.82
C VAL A 344 -2.65 7.80 -4.33
N VAL A 345 -3.22 7.84 -5.53
CA VAL A 345 -3.85 9.05 -6.08
C VAL A 345 -5.02 9.52 -5.20
N VAL A 346 -5.91 8.61 -4.78
CA VAL A 346 -7.04 8.94 -3.90
C VAL A 346 -6.57 9.45 -2.54
N LEU A 347 -5.55 8.83 -1.94
CA LEU A 347 -4.98 9.27 -0.65
C LEU A 347 -4.30 10.63 -0.76
N VAL A 348 -3.62 10.89 -1.87
CA VAL A 348 -2.94 12.17 -2.14
C VAL A 348 -3.98 13.29 -2.37
N ILE A 349 -5.07 13.02 -3.12
CA ILE A 349 -6.18 13.97 -3.28
C ILE A 349 -6.84 14.25 -1.93
N GLY A 350 -7.20 13.20 -1.17
CA GLY A 350 -7.87 13.35 0.13
C GLY A 350 -6.99 14.07 1.16
N GLY A 351 -5.69 13.81 1.17
CA GLY A 351 -4.72 14.52 2.00
C GLY A 351 -4.59 15.99 1.60
N ALA A 352 -4.43 16.30 0.31
CA ALA A 352 -4.35 17.66 -0.18
C ALA A 352 -5.61 18.47 0.16
N MET A 353 -6.80 17.87 0.06
CA MET A 353 -8.06 18.50 0.46
C MET A 353 -8.15 18.75 1.97
N ALA A 354 -7.63 17.84 2.81
CA ALA A 354 -7.67 17.97 4.27
C ALA A 354 -6.69 19.04 4.82
N PHE A 355 -5.61 19.34 4.09
CA PHE A 355 -4.62 20.37 4.47
C PHE A 355 -4.83 21.72 3.78
N ALA A 356 -5.76 21.82 2.83
CA ALA A 356 -6.07 23.07 2.13
C ALA A 356 -6.92 24.00 2.99
N ASN A 357 -6.34 25.12 3.42
CA ASN A 357 -7.04 26.20 4.12
C ASN A 357 -7.53 27.32 3.17
N GLY A 358 -7.90 26.98 1.93
CA GLY A 358 -8.41 27.94 0.93
C GLY A 358 -8.78 27.28 -0.39
N PRO A 359 -9.44 28.01 -1.32
CA PRO A 359 -9.79 27.51 -2.64
C PRO A 359 -8.54 27.33 -3.50
N LEU A 360 -7.97 26.11 -3.50
CA LEU A 360 -6.87 25.77 -4.40
C LEU A 360 -7.38 25.77 -5.84
N ARG A 361 -6.71 26.52 -6.72
CA ARG A 361 -6.95 26.40 -8.17
C ARG A 361 -6.55 25.00 -8.63
N ALA A 362 -7.17 24.51 -9.71
CA ALA A 362 -6.93 23.16 -10.21
C ALA A 362 -5.43 22.87 -10.48
N LEU A 363 -4.66 23.85 -10.97
CA LEU A 363 -3.23 23.70 -11.21
C LEU A 363 -2.38 23.68 -9.93
N ASP A 364 -2.77 24.43 -8.89
CA ASP A 364 -2.09 24.41 -7.59
C ASP A 364 -2.30 23.06 -6.90
N LEU A 365 -3.52 22.51 -7.00
CA LEU A 365 -3.82 21.16 -6.54
C LEU A 365 -2.96 20.12 -7.27
N VAL A 366 -2.84 20.21 -8.59
CA VAL A 366 -1.97 19.31 -9.38
C VAL A 366 -0.51 19.42 -8.95
N ALA A 367 0.01 20.63 -8.74
CA ALA A 367 1.39 20.82 -8.27
C ALA A 367 1.63 20.19 -6.89
N VAL A 368 0.73 20.42 -5.93
CA VAL A 368 0.80 19.82 -4.58
C VAL A 368 0.73 18.29 -4.67
N MET A 369 -0.18 17.75 -5.49
CA MET A 369 -0.30 16.31 -5.69
C MET A 369 0.97 15.69 -6.28
N LEU A 370 1.58 16.34 -7.27
CA LEU A 370 2.82 15.88 -7.88
C LEU A 370 3.98 15.93 -6.89
N LEU A 371 4.13 17.02 -6.12
CA LEU A 371 5.15 17.10 -5.07
C LEU A 371 4.96 16.03 -4.00
N ALA A 372 3.72 15.81 -3.55
CA ALA A 372 3.39 14.77 -2.58
C ALA A 372 3.70 13.37 -3.13
N LEU A 373 3.32 13.09 -4.38
CA LEU A 373 3.61 11.83 -5.04
C LEU A 373 5.12 11.61 -5.22
N GLY A 374 5.86 12.65 -5.60
CA GLY A 374 7.32 12.62 -5.72
C GLY A 374 8.00 12.34 -4.39
N ALA A 375 7.56 13.00 -3.30
CA ALA A 375 8.08 12.74 -1.96
C ALA A 375 7.78 11.31 -1.48
N VAL A 376 6.56 10.83 -1.72
CA VAL A 376 6.16 9.44 -1.41
C VAL A 376 7.00 8.46 -2.23
N ALA A 377 7.20 8.71 -3.53
CA ALA A 377 8.02 7.87 -4.39
C ALA A 377 9.49 7.86 -3.94
N LEU A 378 10.06 8.99 -3.51
CA LEU A 378 11.44 9.06 -3.01
C LEU A 378 11.63 8.22 -1.74
N VAL A 379 10.71 8.32 -0.78
CA VAL A 379 10.85 7.66 0.53
C VAL A 379 10.38 6.21 0.52
N LEU A 380 9.20 5.94 -0.06
CA LEU A 380 8.59 4.62 -0.07
C LEU A 380 8.95 3.80 -1.32
N GLY A 381 9.39 4.45 -2.40
CA GLY A 381 9.76 3.79 -3.65
C GLY A 381 10.80 2.70 -3.46
N PRO A 382 11.95 2.95 -2.80
CA PRO A 382 12.97 1.93 -2.59
C PRO A 382 12.46 0.72 -1.79
N VAL A 383 11.53 0.93 -0.85
CA VAL A 383 10.94 -0.15 -0.04
C VAL A 383 9.90 -0.95 -0.84
N ALA A 384 9.16 -0.28 -1.73
CA ALA A 384 8.08 -0.84 -2.53
C ALA A 384 8.60 -1.56 -3.78
N ALA A 385 9.49 -0.92 -4.54
CA ALA A 385 10.14 -1.45 -5.72
C ALA A 385 11.33 -2.34 -5.31
N ARG A 386 11.05 -3.61 -5.03
CA ARG A 386 12.07 -4.61 -4.69
C ARG A 386 12.73 -5.20 -5.92
N CYS A 387 13.12 -4.36 -6.87
CA CYS A 387 13.75 -4.78 -8.12
C CYS A 387 15.29 -4.85 -7.93
N ASP A 388 15.72 -5.43 -6.82
CA ASP A 388 17.11 -5.44 -6.35
C ASP A 388 17.47 -6.79 -5.72
N LEU A 389 18.68 -6.89 -5.15
CA LEU A 389 19.23 -8.13 -4.57
C LEU A 389 18.32 -8.80 -3.54
N ARG A 390 17.34 -8.11 -2.94
CA ARG A 390 16.41 -8.72 -1.97
C ARG A 390 15.50 -9.78 -2.55
N GLN A 391 15.17 -9.64 -3.84
CA GLN A 391 14.45 -10.68 -4.56
C GLN A 391 15.42 -11.71 -5.12
N ASP A 392 16.55 -11.25 -5.67
CA ASP A 392 17.42 -12.14 -6.44
C ASP A 392 18.32 -13.02 -5.58
N LEU A 393 18.52 -12.68 -4.30
CA LEU A 393 19.22 -13.55 -3.35
C LEU A 393 18.50 -14.89 -3.09
N GLU A 394 17.20 -15.01 -3.40
CA GLU A 394 16.53 -16.32 -3.42
C GLU A 394 17.13 -17.27 -4.48
N MET A 395 17.77 -16.73 -5.51
CA MET A 395 18.38 -17.45 -6.63
C MET A 395 19.90 -17.23 -6.66
N LEU A 396 20.52 -17.09 -5.48
CA LEU A 396 21.95 -16.80 -5.37
C LEU A 396 22.83 -17.86 -6.07
N ASP A 397 22.40 -19.12 -6.06
CA ASP A 397 23.03 -20.22 -6.78
C ASP A 397 23.10 -19.96 -8.30
N VAL A 398 22.00 -19.47 -8.89
CA VAL A 398 21.94 -19.10 -10.30
C VAL A 398 22.77 -17.84 -10.58
N LEU A 399 22.69 -16.82 -9.72
CA LEU A 399 23.45 -15.57 -9.87
C LEU A 399 24.97 -15.83 -9.84
N LYS A 400 25.42 -16.75 -8.97
CA LYS A 400 26.82 -17.16 -8.87
C LYS A 400 27.31 -17.94 -10.07
N GLY A 401 26.41 -18.51 -10.86
CA GLY A 401 26.72 -19.14 -12.14
C GLY A 401 26.99 -18.13 -13.27
N TYR A 402 26.72 -16.84 -13.09
CA TYR A 402 26.96 -15.83 -14.11
C TYR A 402 28.45 -15.42 -14.15
N PRO A 403 29.04 -15.25 -15.35
CA PRO A 403 30.43 -14.80 -15.51
C PRO A 403 30.52 -13.28 -15.31
N VAL A 404 30.06 -12.78 -14.17
CA VAL A 404 29.97 -11.34 -13.85
C VAL A 404 30.57 -11.10 -12.47
N HIS A 405 31.41 -10.06 -12.36
CA HIS A 405 32.00 -9.69 -11.08
C HIS A 405 30.94 -9.11 -10.12
N GLY A 406 31.07 -9.37 -8.81
CA GLY A 406 30.11 -8.89 -7.81
C GLY A 406 29.88 -7.37 -7.85
N ARG A 407 30.90 -6.56 -8.19
CA ARG A 407 30.75 -5.10 -8.34
C ARG A 407 29.80 -4.70 -9.46
N GLU A 408 29.81 -5.42 -10.57
CA GLU A 408 28.93 -5.17 -11.73
C GLU A 408 27.52 -5.67 -11.44
N MET A 409 27.43 -6.79 -10.70
CA MET A 409 26.18 -7.32 -10.19
C MET A 409 25.50 -6.31 -9.26
N VAL A 410 26.17 -5.92 -8.16
CA VAL A 410 25.63 -4.96 -7.18
C VAL A 410 25.36 -3.60 -7.82
N GLY A 411 26.27 -3.11 -8.68
CA GLY A 411 26.09 -1.85 -9.40
C GLY A 411 24.85 -1.83 -10.28
N GLY A 412 24.62 -2.91 -11.06
CA GLY A 412 23.41 -3.06 -11.87
C GLY A 412 22.13 -3.14 -11.04
N GLU A 413 22.17 -3.86 -9.91
CA GLU A 413 21.04 -4.02 -8.99
C GLU A 413 20.66 -2.72 -8.27
N VAL A 414 21.64 -1.84 -8.02
CA VAL A 414 21.41 -0.52 -7.42
C VAL A 414 20.96 0.49 -8.48
N ALA A 415 21.60 0.50 -9.65
CA ALA A 415 21.32 1.47 -10.70
C ALA A 415 19.87 1.41 -11.18
N ALA A 416 19.28 0.22 -11.25
CA ALA A 416 17.93 0.04 -11.76
C ALA A 416 16.83 0.72 -10.94
N PRO A 417 16.65 0.42 -9.64
CA PRO A 417 15.67 1.13 -8.81
C PRO A 417 15.99 2.62 -8.70
N VAL A 418 17.26 3.03 -8.67
CA VAL A 418 17.64 4.46 -8.66
C VAL A 418 17.15 5.17 -9.94
N MET A 419 17.35 4.58 -11.12
CA MET A 419 16.87 5.17 -12.37
C MET A 419 15.35 5.17 -12.48
N LEU A 420 14.69 4.06 -12.15
CA LEU A 420 13.24 3.91 -12.31
C LEU A 420 12.47 4.82 -11.34
N ILE A 421 12.83 4.81 -10.07
CA ILE A 421 12.20 5.67 -9.06
C ILE A 421 12.61 7.12 -9.30
N GLY A 422 13.88 7.36 -9.66
CA GLY A 422 14.39 8.70 -9.98
C GLY A 422 13.61 9.35 -11.12
N LEU A 423 13.30 8.61 -12.18
CA LEU A 423 12.49 9.09 -13.29
C LEU A 423 11.09 9.53 -12.83
N VAL A 424 10.44 8.76 -11.94
CA VAL A 424 9.14 9.12 -11.35
C VAL A 424 9.24 10.40 -10.51
N VAL A 425 10.24 10.48 -9.63
CA VAL A 425 10.46 11.64 -8.77
C VAL A 425 10.74 12.90 -9.61
N TRP A 426 11.64 12.82 -10.59
CA TRP A 426 11.97 13.93 -11.46
C TRP A 426 10.80 14.36 -12.34
N SER A 427 9.99 13.41 -12.84
CA SER A 427 8.78 13.72 -13.60
C SER A 427 7.76 14.48 -12.73
N CYS A 428 7.63 14.10 -11.46
CA CYS A 428 6.79 14.81 -10.50
C CYS A 428 7.31 16.23 -10.21
N LEU A 429 8.62 16.40 -10.00
CA LEU A 429 9.24 17.71 -9.78
C LEU A 429 9.07 18.64 -11.00
N LEU A 430 9.35 18.13 -12.20
CA LEU A 430 9.19 18.85 -13.46
C LEU A 430 7.72 19.21 -13.71
N GLY A 431 6.80 18.28 -13.47
CA GLY A 431 5.37 18.52 -13.60
C GLY A 431 4.85 19.57 -12.60
N ALA A 432 5.33 19.55 -11.35
CA ALA A 432 4.98 20.56 -10.35
C ALA A 432 5.53 21.95 -10.72
N PHE A 433 6.75 22.03 -11.25
CA PHE A 433 7.30 23.27 -11.78
C PHE A 433 6.47 23.78 -12.97
N ALA A 434 6.14 22.92 -13.94
CA ALA A 434 5.33 23.29 -15.10
C ALA A 434 3.93 23.77 -14.71
N ALA A 435 3.28 23.10 -13.75
CA ALA A 435 1.95 23.48 -13.24
C ALA A 435 1.94 24.85 -12.55
N THR A 436 3.06 25.25 -11.95
CA THR A 436 3.19 26.54 -11.26
C THR A 436 3.83 27.63 -12.13
N ALA A 437 4.48 27.29 -13.24
CA ALA A 437 5.26 28.21 -14.07
C ALA A 437 4.44 29.41 -14.60
N ALA A 438 3.17 29.17 -14.94
CA ALA A 438 2.27 30.19 -15.47
C ALA A 438 1.49 30.98 -14.39
N ARG A 439 1.81 30.81 -13.09
CA ARG A 439 1.10 31.48 -11.98
C ARG A 439 1.81 32.78 -11.57
N PRO A 440 1.30 33.97 -11.96
CA PRO A 440 1.70 35.23 -11.37
C PRO A 440 1.00 35.43 -10.02
N GLY A 441 1.74 35.89 -9.00
CA GLY A 441 1.18 36.26 -7.71
C GLY A 441 2.23 36.31 -6.59
N PRO A 442 2.00 37.09 -5.52
CA PRO A 442 2.94 37.26 -4.40
C PRO A 442 3.02 36.05 -3.46
N GLU A 443 2.09 35.09 -3.57
CA GLU A 443 2.03 33.91 -2.69
C GLU A 443 3.10 32.85 -2.99
N LEU A 444 3.68 32.87 -4.20
CA LEU A 444 4.72 31.93 -4.60
C LEU A 444 6.03 32.67 -4.87
N PRO A 445 7.19 32.02 -4.67
CA PRO A 445 8.48 32.59 -5.04
C PRO A 445 8.52 33.05 -6.51
N PRO A 446 9.39 34.01 -6.87
CA PRO A 446 9.64 34.35 -8.26
C PRO A 446 9.98 33.12 -9.12
N LEU A 447 9.68 33.17 -10.43
CA LEU A 447 9.94 32.04 -11.34
C LEU A 447 11.43 31.60 -11.32
N GLY A 448 12.35 32.56 -11.23
CA GLY A 448 13.79 32.30 -11.11
C GLY A 448 14.15 31.49 -9.86
N ASP A 449 13.54 31.80 -8.72
CA ASP A 449 13.77 31.08 -7.47
C ASP A 449 13.18 29.66 -7.53
N ARG A 450 12.03 29.49 -8.19
CA ARG A 450 11.45 28.15 -8.43
C ARG A 450 12.35 27.30 -9.33
N LEU A 451 12.96 27.91 -10.34
CA LEU A 451 13.91 27.23 -11.21
C LEU A 451 15.16 26.82 -10.44
N ALA A 452 15.71 27.71 -9.62
CA ALA A 452 16.85 27.40 -8.75
C ALA A 452 16.52 26.27 -7.76
N LEU A 453 15.33 26.26 -7.15
CA LEU A 453 14.87 25.15 -6.30
C LEU A 453 14.77 23.82 -7.06
N LEU A 454 14.24 23.83 -8.29
CA LEU A 454 14.20 22.64 -9.15
C LEU A 454 15.60 22.13 -9.48
N LEU A 455 16.51 23.03 -9.89
CA LEU A 455 17.91 22.71 -10.20
C LEU A 455 18.66 22.15 -8.98
N ALA A 456 18.32 22.60 -7.77
CA ALA A 456 18.85 22.03 -6.54
C ALA A 456 18.21 20.67 -6.20
N ALA A 457 16.91 20.50 -6.42
CA ALA A 457 16.18 19.29 -6.04
C ALA A 457 16.54 18.06 -6.90
N LEU A 458 16.80 18.25 -8.20
CA LEU A 458 17.12 17.14 -9.11
C LEU A 458 18.35 16.31 -8.65
N PRO A 459 19.56 16.90 -8.46
CA PRO A 459 20.72 16.16 -7.99
C PRO A 459 20.56 15.67 -6.54
N ALA A 460 20.00 16.49 -5.64
CA ALA A 460 19.79 16.10 -4.23
C ALA A 460 18.90 14.85 -4.10
N THR A 461 17.78 14.80 -4.83
CA THR A 461 16.88 13.64 -4.80
C THR A 461 17.54 12.39 -5.40
N ALA A 462 18.41 12.54 -6.40
CA ALA A 462 19.20 11.44 -6.95
C ALA A 462 20.17 10.86 -5.90
N ALA A 463 20.89 11.73 -5.19
CA ALA A 463 21.82 11.36 -4.13
C ALA A 463 21.12 10.64 -2.98
N VAL A 464 20.01 11.20 -2.48
CA VAL A 464 19.21 10.57 -1.42
C VAL A 464 18.69 9.20 -1.85
N LEU A 465 18.20 9.08 -3.09
CA LEU A 465 17.71 7.82 -3.63
C LEU A 465 18.83 6.77 -3.74
N LEU A 466 20.02 7.16 -4.20
CA LEU A 466 21.19 6.29 -4.28
C LEU A 466 21.55 5.71 -2.90
N VAL A 467 21.63 6.55 -1.87
CA VAL A 467 21.91 6.10 -0.50
C VAL A 467 20.82 5.17 0.02
N LEU A 468 19.54 5.53 -0.16
CA LEU A 468 18.42 4.70 0.29
C LEU A 468 18.45 3.29 -0.32
N VAL A 469 18.74 3.18 -1.62
CA VAL A 469 18.85 1.89 -2.32
C VAL A 469 20.11 1.14 -1.88
N LEU A 470 21.25 1.80 -1.78
CA LEU A 470 22.51 1.17 -1.35
C LEU A 470 22.40 0.59 0.05
N VAL A 471 21.85 1.36 1.00
CA VAL A 471 21.64 0.91 2.38
C VAL A 471 20.74 -0.33 2.42
N GLN A 472 19.71 -0.38 1.58
CA GLN A 472 18.81 -1.54 1.52
C GLN A 472 19.49 -2.78 0.94
N ASN A 473 20.34 -2.64 -0.07
CA ASN A 473 21.13 -3.74 -0.63
C ASN A 473 22.23 -4.19 0.34
N ALA A 474 22.92 -3.25 0.98
CA ALA A 474 23.95 -3.50 1.98
C ALA A 474 23.39 -4.31 3.15
N ALA A 475 22.21 -3.93 3.66
CA ALA A 475 21.60 -4.61 4.79
C ALA A 475 21.34 -6.09 4.52
N VAL A 476 21.10 -6.47 3.26
CA VAL A 476 20.74 -7.84 2.89
C VAL A 476 21.99 -8.69 2.67
N LEU A 477 23.04 -8.10 2.10
CA LEU A 477 24.34 -8.76 1.95
C LEU A 477 25.07 -8.93 3.28
N LEU A 478 25.01 -7.92 4.15
CA LEU A 478 25.73 -7.90 5.43
C LEU A 478 24.96 -8.59 6.57
N PHE A 479 23.62 -8.55 6.55
CA PHE A 479 22.77 -9.10 7.61
C PHE A 479 21.64 -10.00 7.08
N PRO A 480 21.93 -11.04 6.26
CA PRO A 480 20.92 -11.87 5.61
C PRO A 480 19.98 -12.58 6.61
N ALA A 481 20.48 -12.98 7.79
CA ALA A 481 19.68 -13.68 8.82
C ALA A 481 18.63 -12.79 9.51
N TRP A 482 18.73 -11.47 9.36
CA TRP A 482 17.85 -10.48 10.01
C TRP A 482 16.85 -9.85 9.05
N ILE A 483 16.99 -10.09 7.75
CA ILE A 483 16.09 -9.61 6.72
C ILE A 483 15.42 -10.83 6.09
N GLY A 484 14.09 -10.83 6.04
CA GLY A 484 13.38 -11.85 5.27
C GLY A 484 13.72 -11.70 3.80
N VAL A 485 14.63 -12.54 3.31
CA VAL A 485 14.92 -12.72 1.89
C VAL A 485 13.70 -13.39 1.27
N GLY A 486 13.22 -12.85 0.16
CA GLY A 486 12.11 -13.45 -0.57
C GLY A 486 10.69 -12.95 -0.36
N ARG A 487 9.74 -13.66 -0.96
CA ARG A 487 8.30 -13.30 -0.95
C ARG A 487 7.55 -13.73 0.31
N ASP A 488 8.13 -14.62 1.12
CA ASP A 488 7.54 -15.07 2.37
C ASP A 488 7.88 -14.12 3.53
N ARG A 489 6.92 -13.27 3.87
CA ARG A 489 7.04 -12.34 4.99
C ARG A 489 6.84 -13.11 6.29
N ALA A 490 7.83 -13.06 7.19
CA ALA A 490 7.54 -13.29 8.59
C ALA A 490 6.48 -12.26 9.04
N VAL A 491 5.33 -12.75 9.54
CA VAL A 491 4.21 -11.95 10.03
C VAL A 491 4.11 -12.12 11.54
N GLY A 492 4.08 -11.01 12.27
CA GLY A 492 3.96 -11.00 13.73
C GLY A 492 4.67 -9.79 14.34
N LEU A 493 4.46 -9.58 15.64
CA LEU A 493 5.05 -8.47 16.39
C LEU A 493 6.59 -8.50 16.32
N GLU A 494 7.19 -9.70 16.43
CA GLU A 494 8.63 -9.94 16.31
C GLU A 494 9.19 -9.45 14.96
N ALA A 495 8.54 -9.86 13.86
CA ALA A 495 8.96 -9.47 12.52
C ALA A 495 8.74 -7.97 12.28
N THR A 496 7.69 -7.37 12.86
CA THR A 496 7.49 -5.92 12.83
C THR A 496 8.61 -5.20 13.57
N GLY A 497 9.01 -5.66 14.75
CA GLY A 497 10.12 -5.06 15.48
C GLY A 497 11.48 -5.23 14.79
N GLN A 498 11.74 -6.38 14.15
CA GLN A 498 12.91 -6.56 13.29
C GLN A 498 12.91 -5.58 12.12
N ARG A 499 11.75 -5.37 11.46
CA ARG A 499 11.62 -4.35 10.41
C ARG A 499 11.86 -2.95 10.94
N ILE A 500 11.32 -2.59 12.10
CA ILE A 500 11.53 -1.29 12.72
C ILE A 500 13.01 -1.08 13.02
N LEU A 501 13.68 -2.09 13.58
CA LEU A 501 15.12 -2.03 13.88
C LEU A 501 15.93 -1.84 12.59
N MET A 502 15.60 -2.58 11.54
CA MET A 502 16.26 -2.45 10.23
C MET A 502 15.97 -1.11 9.57
N THR A 503 14.74 -0.62 9.62
CA THR A 503 14.40 0.71 9.12
C THR A 503 15.12 1.80 9.91
N ALA A 504 15.19 1.70 11.25
CA ALA A 504 15.94 2.64 12.07
C ALA A 504 17.44 2.61 11.74
N GLY A 505 18.02 1.42 11.61
CA GLY A 505 19.41 1.24 11.15
C GLY A 505 19.62 1.85 9.76
N SER A 506 18.70 1.66 8.83
CA SER A 506 18.77 2.28 7.50
C SER A 506 18.67 3.81 7.55
N MET A 507 17.85 4.36 8.45
CA MET A 507 17.73 5.82 8.62
C MET A 507 19.00 6.42 9.24
N ILE A 508 19.60 5.75 10.23
CA ILE A 508 20.89 6.17 10.80
C ILE A 508 21.96 6.12 9.71
N ALA A 509 22.04 5.02 8.95
CA ALA A 509 22.98 4.89 7.85
C ALA A 509 22.79 5.98 6.78
N LEU A 510 21.54 6.32 6.44
CA LEU A 510 21.22 7.43 5.54
C LEU A 510 21.73 8.77 6.09
N ILE A 511 21.47 9.08 7.36
CA ILE A 511 21.92 10.34 7.97
C ILE A 511 23.44 10.43 7.95
N VAL A 512 24.13 9.38 8.40
CA VAL A 512 25.60 9.32 8.44
C VAL A 512 26.19 9.47 7.03
N ALA A 513 25.65 8.75 6.05
CA ALA A 513 26.11 8.81 4.67
C ALA A 513 25.89 10.18 4.00
N LEU A 514 24.90 10.96 4.46
CA LEU A 514 24.67 12.30 3.94
C LEU A 514 25.51 13.38 4.63
N VAL A 515 26.17 13.10 5.76
CA VAL A 515 26.99 14.12 6.48
C VAL A 515 28.08 14.71 5.59
N PRO A 516 28.95 13.93 4.92
CA PRO A 516 30.02 14.49 4.09
C PRO A 516 29.48 15.32 2.92
N ALA A 517 28.38 14.87 2.33
CA ALA A 517 27.68 15.57 1.25
C ALA A 517 27.08 16.91 1.70
N VAL A 518 26.44 16.95 2.87
CA VAL A 518 25.87 18.17 3.45
C VAL A 518 26.98 19.16 3.82
N LEU A 519 28.11 18.68 4.35
CA LEU A 519 29.26 19.54 4.67
C LEU A 519 29.86 20.14 3.39
N ALA A 520 30.18 19.30 2.40
CA ALA A 520 30.76 19.77 1.15
C ALA A 520 29.81 20.72 0.40
N GLY A 521 28.54 20.33 0.24
CA GLY A 521 27.53 21.15 -0.40
C GLY A 521 27.22 22.43 0.37
N GLY A 522 27.21 22.38 1.70
CA GLY A 522 27.03 23.55 2.56
C GLY A 522 28.18 24.54 2.44
N ILE A 523 29.43 24.08 2.46
CA ILE A 523 30.62 24.92 2.25
C ILE A 523 30.56 25.58 0.87
N THR A 524 30.25 24.83 -0.19
CA THR A 524 30.10 25.39 -1.54
C THR A 524 28.96 26.41 -1.61
N GLY A 525 27.81 26.13 -0.99
CA GLY A 525 26.67 27.04 -0.96
C GLY A 525 26.99 28.35 -0.23
N VAL A 526 27.66 28.28 0.92
CA VAL A 526 28.10 29.47 1.67
C VAL A 526 29.14 30.26 0.89
N ALA A 527 30.11 29.59 0.26
CA ALA A 527 31.12 30.25 -0.57
C ALA A 527 30.49 30.95 -1.79
N ALA A 528 29.52 30.31 -2.45
CA ALA A 528 28.79 30.90 -3.56
C ALA A 528 27.95 32.11 -3.12
N HIS A 529 27.32 32.04 -1.94
CA HIS A 529 26.59 33.17 -1.39
C HIS A 529 27.53 34.34 -1.04
N ALA A 530 28.68 34.05 -0.42
CA ALA A 530 29.71 35.04 -0.13
C ALA A 530 30.30 35.68 -1.40
N ALA A 531 30.31 34.95 -2.52
CA ALA A 531 30.69 35.46 -3.84
C ALA A 531 29.59 36.32 -4.53
N GLY A 532 28.48 36.60 -3.84
CA GLY A 532 27.43 37.50 -4.32
C GLY A 532 26.21 36.83 -4.96
N LEU A 533 26.13 35.49 -4.97
CA LEU A 533 24.90 34.81 -5.40
C LEU A 533 23.81 34.94 -4.33
N SER A 534 22.56 35.11 -4.76
CA SER A 534 21.42 35.02 -3.84
C SER A 534 21.35 33.61 -3.22
N THR A 535 20.85 33.52 -2.00
CA THR A 535 20.81 32.27 -1.23
C THR A 535 20.14 31.13 -2.01
N VAL A 536 19.07 31.43 -2.76
CA VAL A 536 18.34 30.43 -3.53
C VAL A 536 19.17 29.91 -4.72
N TRP A 537 19.94 30.77 -5.38
CA TRP A 537 20.82 30.40 -6.49
C TRP A 537 22.15 29.76 -6.07
N ALA A 538 22.52 29.88 -4.80
CA ALA A 538 23.63 29.12 -4.23
C ALA A 538 23.27 27.64 -3.97
N LEU A 539 21.98 27.32 -3.78
CA LEU A 539 21.52 25.95 -3.50
C LEU A 539 21.82 24.94 -4.62
N PRO A 540 21.61 25.24 -5.92
CA PRO A 540 22.01 24.34 -7.01
C PRO A 540 23.47 23.91 -6.96
N LEU A 541 24.38 24.86 -6.71
CA LEU A 541 25.83 24.58 -6.66
C LEU A 541 26.17 23.68 -5.48
N GLY A 542 25.66 24.00 -4.29
CA GLY A 542 25.83 23.16 -3.11
C GLY A 542 25.24 21.76 -3.28
N SER A 543 24.05 21.67 -3.87
CA SER A 543 23.39 20.40 -4.16
C SER A 543 24.17 19.55 -5.16
N LEU A 544 24.73 20.16 -6.21
CA LEU A 544 25.55 19.47 -7.20
C LEU A 544 26.83 18.89 -6.58
N VAL A 545 27.55 19.70 -5.79
CA VAL A 545 28.78 19.25 -5.10
C VAL A 545 28.46 18.16 -4.08
N GLY A 546 27.45 18.36 -3.23
CA GLY A 546 27.04 17.36 -2.26
C GLY A 546 26.61 16.05 -2.92
N SER A 547 25.87 16.12 -4.03
CA SER A 547 25.47 14.92 -4.78
C SER A 547 26.66 14.22 -5.44
N GLY A 548 27.69 14.98 -5.85
CA GLY A 548 28.95 14.43 -6.34
C GLY A 548 29.69 13.62 -5.27
N VAL A 549 29.72 14.11 -4.02
CA VAL A 549 30.29 13.36 -2.87
C VAL A 549 29.53 12.05 -2.64
N VAL A 550 28.20 12.10 -2.62
CA VAL A 550 27.39 10.87 -2.50
C VAL A 550 27.62 9.90 -3.65
N GLY A 551 27.77 10.41 -4.87
CA GLY A 551 28.09 9.58 -6.04
C GLY A 551 29.43 8.86 -5.90
N PHE A 552 30.45 9.56 -5.40
CA PHE A 552 31.77 8.99 -5.11
C PHE A 552 31.71 7.93 -3.99
N GLU A 553 31.10 8.25 -2.85
CA GLU A 553 30.93 7.31 -1.75
C GLU A 553 30.08 6.10 -2.16
N GLY A 554 29.06 6.32 -2.97
CA GLY A 554 28.22 5.27 -3.54
C GLY A 554 29.01 4.31 -4.42
N ALA A 555 29.93 4.81 -5.24
CA ALA A 555 30.82 3.96 -6.05
C ALA A 555 31.73 3.09 -5.18
N LEU A 556 32.29 3.65 -4.10
CA LEU A 556 33.09 2.90 -3.13
C LEU A 556 32.24 1.82 -2.42
N ALA A 557 31.01 2.17 -2.04
CA ALA A 557 30.08 1.23 -1.41
C ALA A 557 29.72 0.07 -2.35
N VAL A 558 29.45 0.33 -3.63
CA VAL A 558 29.21 -0.71 -4.65
C VAL A 558 30.43 -1.63 -4.78
N HIS A 559 31.64 -1.07 -4.80
CA HIS A 559 32.87 -1.86 -4.87
C HIS A 559 33.01 -2.79 -3.65
N PHE A 560 32.83 -2.24 -2.44
CA PHE A 560 32.89 -3.00 -1.20
C PHE A 560 31.84 -4.12 -1.15
N LEU A 561 30.57 -3.79 -1.46
CA LEU A 561 29.46 -4.74 -1.45
C LEU A 561 29.62 -5.82 -2.53
N GLY A 562 30.23 -5.49 -3.67
CA GLY A 562 30.58 -6.46 -4.70
C GLY A 562 31.55 -7.52 -4.17
N GLY A 563 32.59 -7.09 -3.45
CA GLY A 563 33.52 -8.01 -2.78
C GLY A 563 32.88 -8.84 -1.65
N VAL A 564 31.84 -8.32 -0.99
CA VAL A 564 31.03 -9.11 -0.05
C VAL A 564 30.23 -10.16 -0.82
N PHE A 565 29.51 -9.76 -1.88
CA PHE A 565 28.73 -10.66 -2.72
C PHE A 565 29.59 -11.81 -3.23
N ASP A 566 30.79 -11.55 -3.74
CA ASP A 566 31.73 -12.56 -4.26
C ASP A 566 32.13 -13.61 -3.20
N ARG A 567 32.17 -13.24 -1.92
CA ARG A 567 32.52 -14.14 -0.80
C ARG A 567 31.35 -14.96 -0.23
N ILE A 568 30.11 -14.62 -0.56
CA ILE A 568 28.94 -15.37 -0.05
C ILE A 568 28.89 -16.74 -0.73
N ASP A 569 28.82 -17.79 0.09
CA ASP A 569 28.61 -19.18 -0.33
C ASP A 569 27.09 -19.49 -0.40
N PRO A 570 26.57 -19.96 -1.56
CA PRO A 570 25.19 -20.41 -1.69
C PRO A 570 24.76 -21.45 -0.65
N ALA A 571 25.66 -22.32 -0.21
CA ALA A 571 25.36 -23.39 0.75
C ALA A 571 25.09 -22.86 2.18
N ALA A 572 25.71 -21.74 2.55
CA ALA A 572 25.54 -21.12 3.87
C ALA A 572 24.28 -20.24 3.96
N ALA A 573 23.72 -19.81 2.82
CA ALA A 573 22.56 -18.91 2.77
C ALA A 573 21.20 -19.63 2.94
N GLY A 574 21.16 -20.97 2.83
CA GLY A 574 19.92 -21.76 2.80
C GLY A 574 19.33 -22.16 4.17
N THR A 575 19.96 -21.85 5.30
CA THR A 575 19.58 -22.38 6.63
C THR A 575 19.08 -21.34 7.65
N GLY A 576 18.48 -20.23 7.18
CA GLY A 576 18.04 -19.10 8.02
C GLY A 576 16.68 -19.18 8.69
#